data_AF-A0A2D6SW54-F1
#
_entry.id   AF-A0A2D6SW54-F1
#
_cell.length_a   1.000
_cell.length_b   1.000
_cell.length_c   1.000
_cell.angle_alpha   90.00
_cell.angle_beta   90.00
_cell.angle_gamma   90.00
#
_symmetry.space_group_name_H-M   'P 1'
#
loop_
_entity.id
_entity.type
_entity.pdbx_description
1 polymer ?
#
loop_
_entity_poly.entity_id
_entity_poly.type
_entity_poly.pdbx_seq_one_letter_code
_entity_poly.pdbx_strand_id
1 'polypeptide(L)'
;MSDLDLLEAEQIDLDPEQMGLVDLATIDRIVEEVGRAPEAVIPLLHAIQREYRFLPREALRHVCDVTEITPASIMGVSTFYTHFRHKPIGKHLISVCQGTACHVKGSRLVQDAVELNLDIKDGQDTDADGRFTVQEVACLGCCTLGPVVQIDEGTYGHISAQAVGNMLQTFEQSSSKPTKKVTHRTRMSQGGEAGPEIRIGLGSCCLAQGAEGVHDAFVDELAASGASGSIKQVGCTGLCHQAPLIELNVPGEPTRLYTKLKPETARHIIREHFKPSGIVQPIRQAVTGLIDRLHSNEEGDVVQQHCVDVRDGQVCGFVGPQKHIATELCDFLDPLDLDEYLRHDGFVALKKCLDELKADEIIDEIKTSGLRGRGGGG
;
A
#
# COMPACT_ATOMS: atom_id res chain seq x y z
N MET A 1 8.34 -47.30 -1.93
CA MET A 1 8.88 -45.95 -2.12
C MET A 1 7.81 -45.03 -1.65
N SER A 2 8.03 -44.42 -0.49
CA SER A 2 7.10 -43.46 0.09
C SER A 2 7.18 -42.16 -0.69
N ASP A 3 6.13 -41.34 -0.72
CA ASP A 3 6.18 -40.00 -1.31
C ASP A 3 7.21 -39.08 -0.62
N LEU A 4 7.77 -39.53 0.53
CA LEU A 4 8.93 -38.93 1.18
C LEU A 4 10.25 -39.18 0.43
N ASP A 5 10.38 -40.30 -0.31
CA ASP A 5 11.62 -40.68 -1.01
C ASP A 5 11.82 -39.83 -2.30
N LEU A 6 10.73 -39.30 -2.86
CA LEU A 6 10.78 -38.31 -3.93
C LEU A 6 11.32 -36.95 -3.45
N LEU A 7 11.42 -36.72 -2.13
CA LEU A 7 11.98 -35.51 -1.53
C LEU A 7 13.50 -35.53 -1.45
N GLU A 8 14.19 -36.62 -1.81
CA GLU A 8 15.66 -36.67 -1.83
C GLU A 8 16.26 -36.19 -3.17
N ALA A 9 15.47 -36.11 -4.24
CA ALA A 9 15.99 -35.95 -5.60
C ALA A 9 16.16 -34.50 -6.11
N GLU A 10 15.57 -33.50 -5.44
CA GLU A 10 15.82 -32.08 -5.75
C GLU A 10 16.60 -31.45 -4.59
N GLN A 11 17.93 -31.51 -4.70
CA GLN A 11 18.85 -30.80 -3.81
C GLN A 11 18.59 -29.29 -3.87
N ILE A 12 17.79 -28.80 -2.94
CA ILE A 12 17.92 -27.43 -2.44
C ILE A 12 19.04 -27.51 -1.41
N ASP A 13 20.26 -27.13 -1.82
CA ASP A 13 21.39 -26.96 -0.91
C ASP A 13 21.04 -25.90 0.15
N LEU A 14 20.54 -26.37 1.29
CA LEU A 14 20.34 -25.57 2.49
C LEU A 14 21.57 -25.74 3.36
N ASP A 15 22.17 -24.61 3.75
CA ASP A 15 23.27 -24.57 4.69
C ASP A 15 22.86 -25.18 6.05
N PRO A 16 23.62 -26.15 6.61
CA PRO A 16 23.27 -26.84 7.87
C PRO A 16 23.14 -25.93 9.09
N GLU A 17 23.69 -24.70 9.07
CA GLU A 17 23.62 -23.74 10.17
C GLU A 17 22.22 -23.11 10.35
N GLN A 18 21.35 -23.14 9.34
CA GLN A 18 19.97 -22.63 9.44
C GLN A 18 18.95 -23.70 9.81
N MET A 19 19.42 -24.93 10.06
CA MET A 19 18.62 -26.08 10.49
C MET A 19 18.35 -26.07 12.02
N GLY A 20 18.60 -24.95 12.70
CA GLY A 20 18.49 -24.82 14.15
C GLY A 20 17.50 -23.72 14.59
N LEU A 21 16.45 -24.13 15.31
CA LEU A 21 15.42 -23.35 16.01
C LEU A 21 14.19 -22.90 15.21
N VAL A 22 13.46 -23.84 14.61
CA VAL A 22 11.99 -23.70 14.60
C VAL A 22 11.49 -24.01 16.01
N ASP A 23 10.87 -23.04 16.67
CA ASP A 23 10.23 -23.27 17.96
C ASP A 23 8.85 -23.92 17.74
N LEU A 24 8.76 -25.22 17.98
CA LEU A 24 7.52 -25.97 17.83
C LEU A 24 6.40 -25.45 18.74
N ALA A 25 6.73 -24.90 19.92
CA ALA A 25 5.74 -24.30 20.81
C ALA A 25 5.11 -23.05 20.18
N THR A 26 5.89 -22.28 19.43
CA THR A 26 5.38 -21.15 18.64
C THR A 26 4.47 -21.62 17.50
N ILE A 27 4.79 -22.75 16.85
CA ILE A 27 3.91 -23.34 15.83
C ILE A 27 2.60 -23.82 16.46
N ASP A 28 2.65 -24.50 17.60
CA ASP A 28 1.45 -24.97 18.32
C ASP A 28 0.52 -23.81 18.67
N ARG A 29 1.07 -22.68 19.14
CA ARG A 29 0.32 -21.46 19.41
C ARG A 29 -0.34 -20.90 18.14
N ILE A 30 0.40 -20.83 17.02
CA ILE A 30 -0.15 -20.38 15.73
C ILE A 30 -1.32 -21.29 15.30
N VAL A 31 -1.17 -22.61 15.45
CA VAL A 31 -2.22 -23.58 15.12
C VAL A 31 -3.45 -23.40 16.01
N GLU A 32 -3.27 -23.13 17.29
CA GLU A 32 -4.38 -22.89 18.22
C GLU A 32 -5.13 -21.58 17.94
N GLU A 33 -4.40 -20.51 17.56
CA GLU A 33 -4.99 -19.21 17.20
C GLU A 33 -5.76 -19.27 15.86
N VAL A 34 -5.25 -20.03 14.87
CA VAL A 34 -5.76 -20.00 13.49
C VAL A 34 -6.73 -21.14 13.20
N GLY A 35 -6.48 -22.34 13.69
CA GLY A 35 -7.30 -23.53 13.48
C GLY A 35 -6.55 -24.73 12.89
N ARG A 36 -7.19 -25.90 12.94
CA ARG A 36 -6.61 -27.20 12.55
C ARG A 36 -7.23 -27.84 11.30
N ALA A 37 -8.31 -27.25 10.78
CA ALA A 37 -9.05 -27.81 9.66
C ALA A 37 -8.39 -27.44 8.31
N PRO A 38 -8.67 -28.17 7.22
CA PRO A 38 -8.08 -27.91 5.89
C PRO A 38 -8.24 -26.46 5.38
N GLU A 39 -9.33 -25.78 5.76
CA GLU A 39 -9.62 -24.41 5.35
C GLU A 39 -8.64 -23.38 5.96
N ALA A 40 -7.92 -23.76 7.03
CA ALA A 40 -6.97 -22.91 7.72
C ALA A 40 -5.57 -22.87 7.06
N VAL A 41 -5.33 -23.65 5.99
CA VAL A 41 -4.00 -23.79 5.38
C VAL A 41 -3.37 -22.46 4.96
N ILE A 42 -4.10 -21.60 4.24
CA ILE A 42 -3.56 -20.30 3.79
C ILE A 42 -3.25 -19.38 4.99
N PRO A 43 -4.19 -19.13 5.93
CA PRO A 43 -3.90 -18.36 7.14
C PRO A 43 -2.72 -18.89 7.96
N LEU A 44 -2.58 -20.21 8.12
CA LEU A 44 -1.47 -20.84 8.85
C LEU A 44 -0.12 -20.56 8.17
N LEU A 45 -0.05 -20.75 6.86
CA LEU A 45 1.17 -20.46 6.10
C LEU A 45 1.55 -18.98 6.20
N HIS A 46 0.57 -18.07 6.16
CA HIS A 46 0.84 -16.64 6.38
C HIS A 46 1.36 -16.36 7.79
N ALA A 47 0.80 -16.99 8.82
CA ALA A 47 1.24 -16.79 10.20
C ALA A 47 2.66 -17.32 10.43
N ILE A 48 2.99 -18.50 9.90
CA ILE A 48 4.34 -19.08 9.96
C ILE A 48 5.33 -18.21 9.19
N GLN A 49 5.00 -17.81 7.96
CA GLN A 49 5.86 -16.93 7.18
C GLN A 49 6.05 -15.57 7.83
N ARG A 50 5.05 -15.03 8.54
CA ARG A 50 5.23 -13.77 9.29
C ARG A 50 6.21 -13.93 10.45
N GLU A 51 6.15 -15.07 11.15
CA GLU A 51 7.02 -15.37 12.28
C GLU A 51 8.47 -15.61 11.82
N TYR A 52 8.66 -16.53 10.87
CA TYR A 52 9.98 -16.99 10.44
C TYR A 52 10.53 -16.25 9.21
N ARG A 53 9.71 -15.42 8.56
CA ARG A 53 10.01 -14.72 7.30
C ARG A 53 10.17 -15.63 6.06
N PHE A 54 9.96 -16.92 6.22
CA PHE A 54 9.84 -17.94 5.17
C PHE A 54 9.04 -19.12 5.75
N LEU A 55 8.93 -20.23 5.00
CA LEU A 55 8.28 -21.46 5.44
C LEU A 55 9.32 -22.56 5.72
N PRO A 56 9.78 -22.71 6.98
CA PRO A 56 10.68 -23.79 7.36
C PRO A 56 10.03 -25.16 7.15
N ARG A 57 10.79 -26.10 6.57
CA ARG A 57 10.30 -27.47 6.35
C ARG A 57 9.87 -28.16 7.63
N GLU A 58 10.58 -27.93 8.74
CA GLU A 58 10.23 -28.48 10.05
C GLU A 58 8.89 -27.93 10.57
N ALA A 59 8.65 -26.62 10.43
CA ALA A 59 7.37 -26.01 10.79
C ALA A 59 6.21 -26.61 9.98
N LEU A 60 6.38 -26.77 8.66
CA LEU A 60 5.35 -27.35 7.79
C LEU A 60 5.05 -28.82 8.13
N ARG A 61 6.08 -29.59 8.47
CA ARG A 61 5.92 -30.98 8.92
C ARG A 61 5.14 -31.04 10.23
N HIS A 62 5.50 -30.21 11.19
CA HIS A 62 4.81 -30.16 12.48
C HIS A 62 3.34 -29.78 12.31
N VAL A 63 3.01 -28.83 11.43
CA VAL A 63 1.61 -28.52 11.09
C VAL A 63 0.87 -29.74 10.59
N CYS A 64 1.45 -30.53 9.67
CA CYS A 64 0.83 -31.78 9.21
C CYS A 64 0.62 -32.80 10.34
N ASP A 65 1.52 -32.85 11.32
CA ASP A 65 1.44 -33.81 12.43
C ASP A 65 0.35 -33.45 13.46
N VAL A 66 0.03 -32.16 13.63
CA VAL A 66 -0.89 -31.67 14.68
C VAL A 66 -2.25 -31.18 14.15
N THR A 67 -2.45 -31.20 12.83
CA THR A 67 -3.67 -30.74 12.15
C THR A 67 -4.23 -31.78 11.18
N GLU A 68 -5.40 -31.52 10.60
CA GLU A 68 -5.99 -32.36 9.55
C GLU A 68 -5.43 -32.02 8.14
N ILE A 69 -4.44 -31.11 8.07
CA ILE A 69 -3.89 -30.59 6.82
C ILE A 69 -2.82 -31.55 6.30
N THR A 70 -2.98 -31.99 5.05
CA THR A 70 -2.04 -32.93 4.44
C THR A 70 -0.81 -32.22 3.85
N PRO A 71 0.34 -32.92 3.72
CA PRO A 71 1.51 -32.39 3.00
C PRO A 71 1.18 -31.97 1.56
N ALA A 72 0.31 -32.73 0.87
CA ALA A 72 -0.11 -32.41 -0.49
C ALA A 72 -0.90 -31.09 -0.55
N SER A 73 -1.77 -30.83 0.42
CA SER A 73 -2.49 -29.56 0.55
C SER A 73 -1.55 -28.39 0.80
N ILE A 74 -0.59 -28.54 1.74
CA ILE A 74 0.42 -27.51 2.01
C ILE A 74 1.24 -27.22 0.76
N MET A 75 1.78 -28.24 0.11
CA MET A 75 2.61 -28.07 -1.08
C MET A 75 1.81 -27.47 -2.25
N GLY A 76 0.58 -27.95 -2.48
CA GLY A 76 -0.29 -27.42 -3.52
C GLY A 76 -0.57 -25.93 -3.33
N VAL A 77 -0.83 -25.48 -2.10
CA VAL A 77 -1.09 -24.07 -1.80
C VAL A 77 0.19 -23.22 -1.84
N SER A 78 1.23 -23.65 -1.10
CA SER A 78 2.48 -22.89 -0.94
C SER A 78 3.27 -22.74 -2.23
N THR A 79 3.16 -23.68 -3.17
CA THR A 79 3.83 -23.56 -4.48
C THR A 79 2.96 -22.86 -5.53
N PHE A 80 1.64 -22.87 -5.38
CA PHE A 80 0.72 -22.17 -6.28
C PHE A 80 0.77 -20.64 -6.10
N TYR A 81 0.82 -20.16 -4.85
CA TYR A 81 0.93 -18.74 -4.56
C TYR A 81 2.40 -18.32 -4.41
N THR A 82 2.88 -17.49 -5.34
CA THR A 82 4.27 -16.97 -5.35
C THR A 82 4.65 -16.14 -4.13
N HIS A 83 3.68 -15.74 -3.30
CA HIS A 83 3.93 -15.02 -2.06
C HIS A 83 4.54 -15.91 -0.96
N PHE A 84 4.31 -17.23 -1.01
CA PHE A 84 4.87 -18.15 -0.04
C PHE A 84 6.29 -18.54 -0.43
N ARG A 85 7.22 -18.34 0.49
CA ARG A 85 8.65 -18.51 0.26
C ARG A 85 9.18 -19.68 1.07
N HIS A 86 9.83 -20.61 0.39
CA HIS A 86 10.46 -21.78 1.02
C HIS A 86 11.95 -21.58 1.31
N LYS A 87 12.54 -20.50 0.80
CA LYS A 87 13.92 -20.11 1.06
C LYS A 87 13.97 -19.02 2.12
N PRO A 88 14.97 -19.02 3.01
CA PRO A 88 15.24 -17.93 3.93
C PRO A 88 15.30 -16.57 3.22
N ILE A 89 15.03 -15.50 3.95
CA ILE A 89 15.28 -14.14 3.50
C ILE A 89 16.37 -13.49 4.34
N GLY A 90 17.20 -12.70 3.68
CA GLY A 90 18.12 -11.78 4.32
C GLY A 90 17.37 -10.73 5.14
N LYS A 91 18.12 -9.87 5.81
CA LYS A 91 17.56 -8.86 6.71
C LYS A 91 16.48 -7.99 6.03
N HIS A 92 16.65 -7.65 4.77
CA HIS A 92 15.77 -6.80 3.97
C HIS A 92 15.34 -7.51 2.69
N LEU A 93 14.09 -7.32 2.27
CA LEU A 93 13.54 -7.89 1.04
C LEU A 93 13.34 -6.80 -0.02
N ILE A 94 13.98 -6.94 -1.16
CA ILE A 94 13.83 -6.09 -2.34
C ILE A 94 12.91 -6.79 -3.34
N SER A 95 11.76 -6.19 -3.63
CA SER A 95 10.82 -6.67 -4.65
C SER A 95 10.88 -5.77 -5.88
N VAL A 96 11.27 -6.31 -7.03
CA VAL A 96 11.34 -5.56 -8.30
C VAL A 96 10.12 -5.91 -9.16
N CYS A 97 9.35 -4.89 -9.53
CA CYS A 97 8.14 -5.07 -10.32
C CYS A 97 8.46 -5.40 -11.79
N GLN A 98 8.00 -6.56 -12.25
CA GLN A 98 8.09 -7.01 -13.65
C GLN A 98 6.74 -6.92 -14.38
N GLY A 99 5.76 -6.21 -13.82
CA GLY A 99 4.46 -6.03 -14.44
C GLY A 99 4.54 -5.25 -15.75
N THR A 100 3.54 -5.40 -16.61
CA THR A 100 3.59 -4.89 -18.00
C THR A 100 4.09 -3.46 -18.13
N ALA A 101 3.60 -2.54 -17.30
CA ALA A 101 4.02 -1.14 -17.32
C ALA A 101 5.48 -0.92 -16.89
N CYS A 102 6.01 -1.73 -15.97
CA CYS A 102 7.41 -1.68 -15.55
C CYS A 102 8.31 -2.38 -16.56
N HIS A 103 7.86 -3.51 -17.11
CA HIS A 103 8.56 -4.27 -18.14
C HIS A 103 8.84 -3.43 -19.38
N VAL A 104 7.82 -2.76 -19.94
CA VAL A 104 8.00 -1.88 -21.12
C VAL A 104 8.89 -0.67 -20.83
N LYS A 105 9.07 -0.32 -19.56
CA LYS A 105 9.98 0.75 -19.10
C LYS A 105 11.36 0.23 -18.70
N GLY A 106 11.66 -1.05 -18.93
CA GLY A 106 12.99 -1.63 -18.71
C GLY A 106 13.26 -2.11 -17.28
N SER A 107 12.24 -2.58 -16.54
CA SER A 107 12.41 -3.13 -15.18
C SER A 107 13.41 -4.28 -15.09
N ARG A 108 13.65 -5.02 -16.18
CA ARG A 108 14.69 -6.05 -16.22
C ARG A 108 16.09 -5.48 -16.03
N LEU A 109 16.38 -4.32 -16.62
CA LEU A 109 17.65 -3.62 -16.41
C LEU A 109 17.80 -3.13 -14.96
N VAL A 110 16.68 -2.85 -14.29
CA VAL A 110 16.67 -2.49 -12.87
C VAL A 110 16.97 -3.72 -12.01
N GLN A 111 16.37 -4.87 -12.32
CA GLN A 111 16.68 -6.15 -11.66
C GLN A 111 18.17 -6.47 -11.76
N ASP A 112 18.71 -6.49 -12.98
CA ASP A 112 20.12 -6.80 -13.24
C ASP A 112 21.05 -5.82 -12.48
N ALA A 113 20.68 -4.53 -12.43
CA ALA A 113 21.44 -3.54 -11.69
C ALA A 113 21.37 -3.73 -10.17
N VAL A 114 20.24 -4.16 -9.61
CA VAL A 114 20.10 -4.47 -8.18
C VAL A 114 21.00 -5.66 -7.82
N GLU A 115 20.92 -6.75 -8.58
CA GLU A 115 21.73 -7.94 -8.35
C GLU A 115 23.22 -7.63 -8.44
N LEU A 116 23.64 -6.84 -9.45
CA LEU A 116 25.02 -6.42 -9.62
C LEU A 116 25.52 -5.53 -8.46
N ASN A 117 24.70 -4.59 -7.96
CA ASN A 117 25.10 -3.74 -6.83
C ASN A 117 25.23 -4.51 -5.51
N LEU A 118 24.53 -5.64 -5.38
CA LEU A 118 24.53 -6.50 -4.20
C LEU A 118 25.48 -7.71 -4.32
N ASP A 119 26.19 -7.85 -5.44
CA ASP A 119 27.05 -8.99 -5.77
C ASP A 119 26.32 -10.35 -5.63
N ILE A 120 25.03 -10.37 -6.01
CA ILE A 120 24.21 -11.59 -6.03
C ILE A 120 24.54 -12.36 -7.30
N LYS A 121 24.87 -13.65 -7.14
CA LYS A 121 25.28 -14.53 -8.25
C LYS A 121 24.09 -15.23 -8.89
N ASP A 122 24.27 -15.66 -10.14
CA ASP A 122 23.28 -16.45 -10.88
C ASP A 122 22.75 -17.64 -10.05
N GLY A 123 21.42 -17.72 -9.91
CA GLY A 123 20.73 -18.77 -9.17
C GLY A 123 20.61 -18.54 -7.66
N GLN A 124 21.23 -17.49 -7.14
CA GLN A 124 21.01 -16.98 -5.79
C GLN A 124 20.08 -15.77 -5.82
N ASP A 125 19.40 -15.54 -4.72
CA ASP A 125 18.52 -14.38 -4.56
C ASP A 125 18.87 -13.55 -3.32
N THR A 126 19.88 -13.96 -2.56
CA THR A 126 20.29 -13.31 -1.32
C THR A 126 21.80 -13.04 -1.37
N ASP A 127 22.23 -11.86 -0.92
CA ASP A 127 23.63 -11.49 -0.89
C ASP A 127 24.44 -12.36 0.10
N ALA A 128 25.76 -12.42 -0.11
CA ALA A 128 26.65 -13.27 0.70
C ALA A 128 26.67 -12.90 2.20
N ASP A 129 26.33 -11.66 2.53
CA ASP A 129 26.24 -11.16 3.91
C ASP A 129 24.86 -11.42 4.56
N GLY A 130 23.89 -11.96 3.82
CA GLY A 130 22.53 -12.20 4.30
C GLY A 130 21.76 -10.92 4.66
N ARG A 131 22.14 -9.77 4.09
CA ARG A 131 21.51 -8.46 4.34
C ARG A 131 20.32 -8.22 3.43
N PHE A 132 20.41 -8.59 2.15
CA PHE A 132 19.39 -8.29 1.15
C PHE A 132 19.02 -9.55 0.36
N THR A 133 17.72 -9.81 0.27
CA THR A 133 17.14 -10.76 -0.69
C THR A 133 16.44 -9.98 -1.78
N VAL A 134 16.64 -10.34 -3.04
CA VAL A 134 15.99 -9.74 -4.22
C VAL A 134 15.02 -10.74 -4.82
N GLN A 135 13.79 -10.32 -5.06
CA GLN A 135 12.78 -11.12 -5.74
C GLN A 135 12.11 -10.34 -6.87
N GLU A 136 11.76 -11.04 -7.92
CA GLU A 136 10.87 -10.53 -8.95
C GLU A 136 9.41 -10.67 -8.52
N VAL A 137 8.62 -9.63 -8.75
CA VAL A 137 7.17 -9.67 -8.50
C VAL A 137 6.39 -9.25 -9.73
N ALA A 138 5.25 -9.90 -9.97
CA ALA A 138 4.44 -9.62 -11.15
C ALA A 138 3.87 -8.20 -11.17
N CYS A 139 3.43 -7.64 -10.04
CA CYS A 139 2.92 -6.27 -9.99
C CYS A 139 2.95 -5.72 -8.56
N LEU A 140 3.41 -4.48 -8.39
CA LEU A 140 3.34 -3.71 -7.14
C LEU A 140 2.17 -2.72 -7.10
N GLY A 141 1.28 -2.74 -8.11
CA GLY A 141 0.12 -1.85 -8.18
C GLY A 141 0.44 -0.36 -8.42
N CYS A 142 1.71 -0.01 -8.68
CA CYS A 142 2.18 1.37 -8.79
C CYS A 142 2.59 1.76 -10.22
N CYS A 143 1.82 1.36 -11.23
CA CYS A 143 2.19 1.43 -12.65
C CYS A 143 2.60 2.84 -13.14
N THR A 144 1.98 3.90 -12.61
CA THR A 144 2.32 5.30 -12.94
C THR A 144 3.77 5.63 -12.58
N LEU A 145 4.28 5.00 -11.53
CA LEU A 145 5.64 5.17 -11.02
C LEU A 145 6.63 4.18 -11.65
N GLY A 146 6.23 3.35 -12.61
CA GLY A 146 7.12 2.35 -13.20
C GLY A 146 8.39 2.94 -13.82
N PRO A 147 9.53 2.23 -13.79
CA PRO A 147 9.79 1.00 -13.02
C PRO A 147 9.78 1.22 -11.51
N VAL A 148 9.23 0.25 -10.76
CA VAL A 148 9.04 0.32 -9.31
C VAL A 148 9.83 -0.78 -8.61
N VAL A 149 10.51 -0.40 -7.53
CA VAL A 149 11.18 -1.31 -6.59
C VAL A 149 10.61 -1.06 -5.20
N GLN A 150 10.40 -2.10 -4.41
CA GLN A 150 10.02 -1.99 -3.01
C GLN A 150 11.11 -2.61 -2.15
N ILE A 151 11.56 -1.93 -1.10
CA ILE A 151 12.47 -2.47 -0.08
C ILE A 151 11.70 -2.52 1.24
N ASP A 152 11.44 -3.72 1.74
CA ASP A 152 10.51 -3.98 2.85
C ASP A 152 9.15 -3.27 2.63
N GLU A 153 8.83 -2.25 3.42
CA GLU A 153 7.59 -1.46 3.28
C GLU A 153 7.77 -0.20 2.39
N GLY A 154 9.02 0.20 2.11
CA GLY A 154 9.33 1.40 1.34
C GLY A 154 9.21 1.18 -0.16
N THR A 155 8.41 2.00 -0.85
CA THR A 155 8.24 1.93 -2.31
C THR A 155 9.02 3.03 -3.02
N TYR A 156 9.78 2.65 -4.04
CA TYR A 156 10.65 3.51 -4.83
C TYR A 156 10.19 3.50 -6.29
N GLY A 157 9.73 4.67 -6.75
CA GLY A 157 9.26 4.89 -8.11
C GLY A 157 10.32 5.49 -9.03
N HIS A 158 10.06 5.39 -10.34
CA HIS A 158 10.87 5.94 -11.43
C HIS A 158 12.33 5.49 -11.39
N ILE A 159 12.55 4.25 -10.93
CA ILE A 159 13.90 3.72 -10.77
C ILE A 159 14.45 3.32 -12.12
N SER A 160 15.63 3.85 -12.43
CA SER A 160 16.46 3.43 -13.56
C SER A 160 17.61 2.58 -13.05
N ALA A 161 18.23 1.78 -13.93
CA ALA A 161 19.42 0.99 -13.59
C ALA A 161 20.55 1.84 -12.95
N GLN A 162 20.69 3.09 -13.38
CA GLN A 162 21.70 4.02 -12.84
C GLN A 162 21.36 4.55 -11.44
N ALA A 163 20.06 4.63 -11.10
CA ALA A 163 19.59 5.15 -9.82
C ALA A 163 19.62 4.11 -8.69
N VAL A 164 19.81 2.83 -9.01
CA VAL A 164 19.77 1.71 -8.04
C VAL A 164 20.76 1.89 -6.89
N GLY A 165 22.02 2.26 -7.18
CA GLY A 165 23.03 2.46 -6.12
C GLY A 165 22.63 3.56 -5.13
N ASN A 166 22.09 4.67 -5.63
CA ASN A 166 21.60 5.76 -4.79
C ASN A 166 20.37 5.35 -3.97
N MET A 167 19.48 4.54 -4.54
CA MET A 167 18.31 3.99 -3.86
C MET A 167 18.74 3.13 -2.66
N LEU A 168 19.67 2.18 -2.87
CA LEU A 168 20.20 1.32 -1.80
C LEU A 168 20.87 2.14 -0.68
N GLN A 169 21.72 3.11 -1.05
CA GLN A 169 22.37 4.00 -0.09
C GLN A 169 21.36 4.82 0.72
N THR A 170 20.32 5.34 0.07
CA THR A 170 19.25 6.10 0.74
C THR A 170 18.52 5.24 1.77
N PHE A 171 18.23 3.97 1.43
CA PHE A 171 17.61 3.02 2.34
C PHE A 171 18.49 2.71 3.56
N GLU A 172 19.79 2.47 3.36
CA GLU A 172 20.70 2.21 4.48
C GLU A 172 20.80 3.43 5.43
N GLN A 173 20.80 4.64 4.88
CA GLN A 173 20.81 5.87 5.67
C GLN A 173 19.51 6.08 6.45
N SER A 174 18.35 5.78 5.87
CA SER A 174 17.06 5.89 6.56
C SER A 174 16.86 4.82 7.62
N SER A 175 17.32 3.58 7.36
CA SER A 175 17.27 2.44 8.30
C SER A 175 18.12 2.67 9.57
N SER A 176 19.14 3.51 9.51
CA SER A 176 19.97 3.89 10.66
C SER A 176 19.27 4.85 11.65
N LYS A 177 18.19 5.50 11.24
CA LYS A 177 17.36 6.33 12.12
C LYS A 177 16.22 5.48 12.66
N PRO A 178 15.88 5.55 13.97
CA PRO A 178 14.76 4.79 14.50
C PRO A 178 13.47 5.22 13.80
N THR A 179 12.96 4.36 12.92
CA THR A 179 11.61 4.47 12.38
C THR A 179 10.65 4.34 13.55
N LYS A 180 9.92 5.42 13.86
CA LYS A 180 8.76 5.32 14.74
C LYS A 180 7.83 4.33 14.06
N LYS A 181 7.57 3.17 14.68
CA LYS A 181 6.46 2.31 14.28
C LYS A 181 5.22 3.19 14.30
N VAL A 182 4.72 3.52 13.12
CA VAL A 182 3.47 4.27 12.97
C VAL A 182 2.39 3.30 13.38
N THR A 183 1.93 3.41 14.63
CA THR A 183 0.62 2.88 14.99
C THR A 183 -0.36 3.64 14.11
N HIS A 184 -1.04 2.98 13.18
CA HIS A 184 -2.26 3.51 12.58
C HIS A 184 -3.26 3.75 13.72
N ARG A 185 -3.12 4.87 14.42
CA ARG A 185 -4.19 5.41 15.25
C ARG A 185 -5.13 6.03 14.24
N THR A 186 -6.04 5.20 13.74
CA THR A 186 -7.29 5.65 13.14
C THR A 186 -8.02 6.45 14.20
N ARG A 187 -7.66 7.73 14.36
CA ARG A 187 -8.55 8.70 14.96
C ARG A 187 -9.58 8.95 13.88
N MET A 188 -10.64 8.15 13.90
CA MET A 188 -11.88 8.49 13.22
C MET A 188 -12.27 9.89 13.68
N SER A 189 -12.01 10.92 12.87
CA SER A 189 -12.78 12.13 12.98
C SER A 189 -14.14 11.79 12.39
N GLN A 190 -15.07 11.38 13.25
CA GLN A 190 -16.47 11.33 12.87
C GLN A 190 -16.84 12.69 12.28
N GLY A 191 -17.25 12.66 11.01
CA GLY A 191 -17.67 13.85 10.28
C GLY A 191 -18.78 14.57 11.04
N GLY A 192 -18.52 15.81 11.43
CA GLY A 192 -19.56 16.78 11.72
C GLY A 192 -19.86 17.55 10.44
N GLU A 193 -21.09 17.44 9.93
CA GLU A 193 -21.59 17.98 8.65
C GLU A 193 -21.55 19.52 8.48
N ALA A 194 -20.78 20.26 9.27
CA ALA A 194 -20.83 21.73 9.30
C ALA A 194 -19.50 22.44 9.03
N GLY A 195 -18.40 21.72 8.72
CA GLY A 195 -17.07 22.29 8.55
C GLY A 195 -16.39 21.91 7.22
N PRO A 196 -15.29 22.58 6.85
CA PRO A 196 -14.42 22.17 5.74
C PRO A 196 -13.89 20.73 5.93
N GLU A 197 -13.80 19.99 4.84
CA GLU A 197 -13.27 18.63 4.78
C GLU A 197 -12.09 18.57 3.80
N ILE A 198 -10.96 18.02 4.26
CA ILE A 198 -9.84 17.65 3.40
C ILE A 198 -9.92 16.15 3.13
N ARG A 199 -9.86 15.75 1.86
CA ARG A 199 -9.75 14.36 1.44
C ARG A 199 -8.37 14.10 0.88
N ILE A 200 -7.70 13.07 1.36
CA ILE A 200 -6.35 12.69 0.92
C ILE A 200 -6.29 11.20 0.60
N GLY A 201 -5.80 10.90 -0.60
CA GLY A 201 -5.59 9.52 -1.04
C GLY A 201 -4.36 8.91 -0.40
N LEU A 202 -4.52 7.78 0.30
CA LEU A 202 -3.43 7.02 0.91
C LEU A 202 -3.27 5.63 0.29
N GLY A 203 -3.66 5.47 -0.98
CA GLY A 203 -3.36 4.26 -1.75
C GLY A 203 -1.86 4.10 -2.04
N SER A 204 -1.46 2.91 -2.50
CA SER A 204 -0.04 2.52 -2.68
C SER A 204 0.79 3.54 -3.50
N CYS A 205 0.24 4.06 -4.60
CA CYS A 205 0.93 5.08 -5.41
C CYS A 205 1.13 6.41 -4.65
N CYS A 206 0.16 6.80 -3.83
CA CYS A 206 0.21 8.06 -3.09
C CYS A 206 1.20 7.95 -1.92
N LEU A 207 1.19 6.82 -1.20
CA LEU A 207 2.17 6.50 -0.17
C LEU A 207 3.59 6.50 -0.74
N ALA A 208 3.80 5.87 -1.90
CA ALA A 208 5.10 5.87 -2.59
C ALA A 208 5.59 7.28 -2.98
N GLN A 209 4.68 8.25 -3.15
CA GLN A 209 5.01 9.65 -3.40
C GLN A 209 5.09 10.49 -2.12
N GLY A 210 4.98 9.88 -0.94
CA GLY A 210 5.11 10.56 0.35
C GLY A 210 3.83 11.19 0.89
N ALA A 211 2.65 10.73 0.46
CA ALA A 211 1.37 11.27 0.93
C ALA A 211 1.13 11.08 2.44
N GLU A 212 1.78 10.10 3.07
CA GLU A 212 1.69 9.88 4.52
C GLU A 212 2.20 11.09 5.32
N GLY A 213 3.38 11.61 4.98
CA GLY A 213 3.92 12.79 5.66
C GLY A 213 3.07 14.05 5.46
N VAL A 214 2.40 14.15 4.30
CA VAL A 214 1.45 15.23 4.02
C VAL A 214 0.19 15.07 4.87
N HIS A 215 -0.39 13.87 4.91
CA HIS A 215 -1.54 13.55 5.77
C HIS A 215 -1.26 13.89 7.23
N ASP A 216 -0.15 13.42 7.78
CA ASP A 216 0.21 13.63 9.19
C ASP A 216 0.38 15.12 9.50
N ALA A 217 1.00 15.88 8.60
CA ALA A 217 1.12 17.33 8.74
C ALA A 217 -0.25 18.03 8.75
N PHE A 218 -1.20 17.60 7.92
CA PHE A 218 -2.57 18.13 7.95
C PHE A 218 -3.29 17.80 9.26
N VAL A 219 -3.16 16.57 9.76
CA VAL A 219 -3.78 16.14 11.02
C VAL A 219 -3.23 16.95 12.20
N ASP A 220 -1.91 17.10 12.26
CA ASP A 220 -1.23 17.86 13.32
C ASP A 220 -1.60 19.35 13.26
N GLU A 221 -1.60 19.96 12.07
CA GLU A 221 -1.93 21.38 11.89
C GLU A 221 -3.42 21.68 12.16
N LEU A 222 -4.34 20.80 11.75
CA LEU A 222 -5.76 20.95 12.06
C LEU A 222 -5.98 20.87 13.58
N ALA A 223 -5.36 19.90 14.25
CA ALA A 223 -5.43 19.76 15.71
C ALA A 223 -4.82 20.98 16.43
N ALA A 224 -3.69 21.50 15.95
CA ALA A 224 -3.02 22.68 16.52
C ALA A 224 -3.80 23.98 16.30
N SER A 225 -4.53 24.09 15.19
CA SER A 225 -5.31 25.29 14.85
C SER A 225 -6.52 25.48 15.76
N GLY A 226 -7.11 24.40 16.28
CA GLY A 226 -8.40 24.45 16.99
C GLY A 226 -9.58 24.83 16.09
N ALA A 227 -9.41 24.78 14.77
CA ALA A 227 -10.47 25.03 13.80
C ALA A 227 -11.42 23.84 13.68
N SER A 228 -12.67 24.11 13.31
CA SER A 228 -13.64 23.05 13.00
C SER A 228 -13.42 22.53 11.59
N GLY A 229 -13.35 21.21 11.43
CA GLY A 229 -13.28 20.54 10.13
C GLY A 229 -12.83 19.08 10.28
N SER A 230 -12.76 18.37 9.17
CA SER A 230 -12.36 16.97 9.12
C SER A 230 -11.25 16.72 8.10
N ILE A 231 -10.47 15.68 8.35
CA ILE A 231 -9.55 15.10 7.37
C ILE A 231 -10.00 13.66 7.16
N LYS A 232 -10.29 13.33 5.91
CA LYS A 232 -10.77 12.02 5.50
C LYS A 232 -9.72 11.34 4.64
N GLN A 233 -9.34 10.13 5.03
CA GLN A 233 -8.59 9.24 4.14
C GLN A 233 -9.55 8.71 3.08
N VAL A 234 -9.16 8.83 1.82
CA VAL A 234 -9.91 8.28 0.68
C VAL A 234 -9.05 7.30 -0.11
N GLY A 235 -9.68 6.60 -1.06
CA GLY A 235 -9.02 5.68 -1.97
C GLY A 235 -8.06 6.35 -2.98
N CYS A 236 -7.89 5.71 -4.14
CA CYS A 236 -7.13 6.31 -5.24
C CYS A 236 -7.82 7.60 -5.72
N THR A 237 -7.04 8.58 -6.16
CA THR A 237 -7.54 9.86 -6.70
C THR A 237 -7.41 10.00 -8.22
N GLY A 238 -7.05 8.90 -8.89
CA GLY A 238 -6.88 8.84 -10.34
C GLY A 238 -5.69 9.65 -10.89
N LEU A 239 -5.10 10.56 -10.12
CA LEU A 239 -4.01 11.45 -10.50
C LEU A 239 -2.71 11.09 -9.78
N CYS A 240 -2.34 9.80 -9.77
CA CYS A 240 -1.15 9.31 -9.08
C CYS A 240 0.17 10.00 -9.49
N HIS A 241 0.25 10.57 -10.69
CA HIS A 241 1.41 11.32 -11.16
C HIS A 241 1.51 12.75 -10.58
N GLN A 242 0.44 13.22 -9.94
CA GLN A 242 0.33 14.52 -9.26
C GLN A 242 0.29 14.38 -7.74
N ALA A 243 0.38 13.15 -7.21
CA ALA A 243 0.46 12.90 -5.78
C ALA A 243 1.81 13.41 -5.20
N PRO A 244 1.86 13.80 -3.91
CA PRO A 244 0.75 13.87 -2.94
C PRO A 244 -0.27 14.96 -3.30
N LEU A 245 -1.56 14.66 -3.16
CA LEU A 245 -2.63 15.58 -3.51
C LEU A 245 -3.78 15.49 -2.53
N ILE A 246 -4.55 16.58 -2.42
CA ILE A 246 -5.77 16.62 -1.63
C ILE A 246 -6.90 17.28 -2.41
N GLU A 247 -8.12 16.84 -2.10
CA GLU A 247 -9.33 17.59 -2.40
C GLU A 247 -9.80 18.34 -1.16
N LEU A 248 -10.02 19.63 -1.31
CA LEU A 248 -10.59 20.47 -0.27
C LEU A 248 -12.05 20.76 -0.61
N ASN A 249 -12.95 20.33 0.26
CA ASN A 249 -14.37 20.61 0.21
C ASN A 249 -14.72 21.62 1.31
N VAL A 250 -15.07 22.84 0.91
CA VAL A 250 -15.58 23.87 1.82
C VAL A 250 -17.07 24.03 1.56
N PRO A 251 -17.94 23.94 2.58
CA PRO A 251 -19.39 24.09 2.40
C PRO A 251 -19.74 25.40 1.66
N GLY A 252 -20.41 25.27 0.51
CA GLY A 252 -20.83 26.40 -0.32
C GLY A 252 -19.81 26.88 -1.36
N GLU A 253 -18.65 26.24 -1.46
CA GLU A 253 -17.63 26.52 -2.48
C GLU A 253 -17.42 25.32 -3.42
N PRO A 254 -16.93 25.53 -4.66
CA PRO A 254 -16.50 24.42 -5.50
C PRO A 254 -15.31 23.69 -4.87
N THR A 255 -15.24 22.36 -5.03
CA THR A 255 -14.11 21.54 -4.60
C THR A 255 -12.82 22.05 -5.25
N ARG A 256 -11.78 22.20 -4.43
CA ARG A 256 -10.44 22.63 -4.88
C ARG A 256 -9.47 21.46 -4.81
N LEU A 257 -8.66 21.29 -5.85
CA LEU A 257 -7.65 20.24 -5.91
C LEU A 257 -6.26 20.86 -5.75
N TYR A 258 -5.50 20.38 -4.76
CA TYR A 258 -4.11 20.76 -4.58
C TYR A 258 -3.21 19.57 -4.84
N THR A 259 -2.17 19.76 -5.64
CA THR A 259 -1.28 18.67 -6.09
C THR A 259 0.18 18.90 -5.73
N LYS A 260 1.00 17.84 -5.79
CA LYS A 260 2.44 17.83 -5.47
C LYS A 260 2.76 18.48 -4.12
N LEU A 261 1.90 18.23 -3.15
CA LEU A 261 1.99 18.83 -1.83
C LEU A 261 3.19 18.29 -1.06
N LYS A 262 3.76 19.18 -0.23
CA LYS A 262 4.78 18.83 0.76
C LYS A 262 4.22 19.04 2.16
N PRO A 263 4.72 18.34 3.19
CA PRO A 263 4.22 18.47 4.57
C PRO A 263 4.11 19.93 5.05
N GLU A 264 5.05 20.79 4.65
CA GLU A 264 5.11 22.19 5.10
C GLU A 264 3.94 23.04 4.58
N THR A 265 3.31 22.63 3.49
CA THR A 265 2.16 23.35 2.89
C THR A 265 0.87 23.20 3.71
N ALA A 266 0.79 22.19 4.58
CA ALA A 266 -0.41 21.89 5.37
C ALA A 266 -0.83 23.07 6.25
N ARG A 267 0.13 23.69 6.95
CA ARG A 267 -0.10 24.85 7.82
C ARG A 267 -0.77 26.01 7.08
N HIS A 268 -0.38 26.23 5.82
CA HIS A 268 -0.91 27.32 5.03
C HIS A 268 -2.36 27.06 4.62
N ILE A 269 -2.63 25.87 4.07
CA ILE A 269 -3.97 25.47 3.60
C ILE A 269 -4.97 25.43 4.75
N ILE A 270 -4.56 24.90 5.92
CA ILE A 270 -5.41 24.92 7.13
C ILE A 270 -5.73 26.37 7.53
N ARG A 271 -4.74 27.27 7.59
CA ARG A 271 -4.96 28.67 7.99
C ARG A 271 -5.86 29.44 7.03
N GLU A 272 -5.77 29.14 5.73
CA GLU A 272 -6.56 29.83 4.72
C GLU A 272 -8.03 29.39 4.72
N HIS A 273 -8.28 28.09 4.90
CA HIS A 273 -9.61 27.51 4.67
C HIS A 273 -10.36 27.10 5.94
N PHE A 274 -9.66 26.89 7.06
CA PHE A 274 -10.27 26.45 8.31
C PHE A 274 -10.34 27.60 9.30
N LYS A 275 -11.56 28.05 9.62
CA LYS A 275 -11.78 29.16 10.56
C LYS A 275 -11.55 28.68 12.00
N PRO A 276 -10.72 29.38 12.80
CA PRO A 276 -10.53 29.04 14.20
C PRO A 276 -11.82 29.18 15.00
N SER A 277 -12.02 28.30 15.98
CA SER A 277 -13.18 28.38 16.88
C SER A 277 -12.91 29.39 18.00
N GLY A 278 -13.71 30.47 18.05
CA GLY A 278 -13.73 31.44 19.17
C GLY A 278 -13.16 32.84 18.89
N ILE A 279 -13.49 33.80 19.77
CA ILE A 279 -13.27 35.25 19.60
C ILE A 279 -11.83 35.70 19.91
N VAL A 280 -11.04 34.89 20.65
CA VAL A 280 -9.73 35.30 21.21
C VAL A 280 -8.52 34.83 20.35
N GLN A 281 -8.66 33.75 19.59
CA GLN A 281 -7.59 33.23 18.71
C GLN A 281 -7.25 34.08 17.47
N PRO A 282 -8.16 34.84 16.83
CA PRO A 282 -7.85 35.66 15.66
C PRO A 282 -6.76 36.70 15.94
N ILE A 283 -6.75 37.26 17.16
CA ILE A 283 -5.78 38.27 17.59
C ILE A 283 -4.40 37.64 17.77
N ARG A 284 -4.33 36.45 18.38
CA ARG A 284 -3.07 35.72 18.56
C ARG A 284 -2.49 35.28 17.22
N GLN A 285 -3.33 34.81 16.29
CA GLN A 285 -2.89 34.46 14.93
C GLN A 285 -2.45 35.68 14.11
N ALA A 286 -3.10 36.84 14.26
CA ALA A 286 -2.67 38.08 13.63
C ALA A 286 -1.28 38.51 14.12
N VAL A 287 -1.00 38.36 15.42
CA VAL A 287 0.33 38.66 16.00
C VAL A 287 1.38 37.66 15.51
N THR A 288 1.09 36.36 15.51
CA THR A 288 2.03 35.35 14.99
C THR A 288 2.28 35.52 13.49
N GLY A 289 1.25 35.86 12.70
CA GLY A 289 1.39 36.14 11.27
C GLY A 289 2.19 37.41 10.98
N LEU A 290 2.17 38.40 11.88
CA LEU A 290 3.00 39.59 11.78
C LEU A 290 4.48 39.28 12.10
N ILE A 291 4.72 38.37 13.05
CA ILE A 291 6.06 37.90 13.43
C ILE A 291 6.65 36.99 12.34
N ASP A 292 5.86 36.07 11.78
CA ASP A 292 6.26 35.23 10.64
C ASP A 292 6.63 36.13 9.45
N ARG A 293 5.78 37.11 9.08
CA ARG A 293 6.05 38.09 8.01
C ARG A 293 7.29 38.97 8.21
N LEU A 294 7.74 39.16 9.45
CA LEU A 294 8.98 39.89 9.76
C LEU A 294 10.22 39.00 9.60
N HIS A 295 10.05 37.67 9.54
CA HIS A 295 11.14 36.69 9.49
C HIS A 295 11.28 35.96 8.14
N SER A 296 10.23 35.90 7.31
CA SER A 296 10.22 35.18 6.02
C SER A 296 9.95 36.12 4.84
N ASN A 297 11.01 36.47 4.10
CA ASN A 297 10.93 37.26 2.86
C ASN A 297 10.56 36.41 1.61
N GLU A 298 9.88 35.27 1.75
CA GLU A 298 9.55 34.36 0.63
C GLU A 298 8.07 33.91 0.54
N GLU A 299 7.16 34.53 1.29
CA GLU A 299 5.82 33.95 1.52
C GLU A 299 4.69 34.63 0.74
N GLY A 300 4.75 34.54 -0.58
CA GLY A 300 3.71 35.08 -1.48
C GLY A 300 3.02 34.10 -2.43
N ASP A 301 3.64 32.97 -2.78
CA ASP A 301 3.32 32.36 -4.09
C ASP A 301 3.15 30.83 -4.10
N VAL A 302 2.95 30.18 -2.95
CA VAL A 302 2.86 28.71 -2.87
C VAL A 302 1.45 28.17 -3.14
N VAL A 303 0.40 28.93 -2.80
CA VAL A 303 -1.01 28.48 -2.93
C VAL A 303 -1.54 28.58 -4.35
N GLN A 304 -1.20 29.63 -5.09
CA GLN A 304 -1.65 29.77 -6.48
C GLN A 304 -0.91 28.82 -7.44
N GLN A 305 0.29 28.35 -7.08
CA GLN A 305 1.07 27.44 -7.92
C GLN A 305 0.58 25.98 -7.93
N HIS A 306 -0.17 25.54 -6.93
CA HIS A 306 -0.53 24.12 -6.75
C HIS A 306 -2.04 23.83 -6.81
N CYS A 307 -2.87 24.88 -6.82
CA CYS A 307 -4.29 24.76 -7.11
C CYS A 307 -4.44 24.44 -8.59
N VAL A 308 -4.66 23.16 -8.90
CA VAL A 308 -5.00 22.76 -10.25
C VAL A 308 -6.48 23.04 -10.41
N ASP A 309 -6.84 24.00 -11.25
CA ASP A 309 -8.22 24.08 -11.70
C ASP A 309 -8.53 22.77 -12.42
N VAL A 310 -9.62 22.09 -12.05
CA VAL A 310 -10.10 20.88 -12.74
C VAL A 310 -10.28 21.14 -14.25
N ARG A 311 -10.29 22.42 -14.66
CA ARG A 311 -10.30 22.95 -16.03
C ARG A 311 -8.94 23.10 -16.73
N ASP A 312 -7.82 22.76 -16.09
CA ASP A 312 -6.52 22.71 -16.76
C ASP A 312 -6.57 21.72 -17.94
N GLY A 313 -6.19 22.14 -19.14
CA GLY A 313 -6.41 21.41 -20.38
C GLY A 313 -5.83 19.99 -20.41
N GLN A 314 -4.74 19.73 -19.69
CA GLN A 314 -4.16 18.38 -19.58
C GLN A 314 -4.96 17.47 -18.64
N VAL A 315 -5.50 18.01 -17.54
CA VAL A 315 -6.33 17.25 -16.60
C VAL A 315 -7.72 17.05 -17.20
N CYS A 316 -8.37 18.10 -17.70
CA CYS A 316 -9.64 18.04 -18.43
C CYS A 316 -9.60 17.07 -19.62
N GLY A 317 -8.49 17.04 -20.38
CA GLY A 317 -8.33 16.10 -21.48
C GLY A 317 -8.26 14.63 -21.05
N PHE A 318 -7.75 14.37 -19.85
CA PHE A 318 -7.66 13.02 -19.29
C PHE A 318 -8.94 12.62 -18.54
N VAL A 319 -9.40 13.39 -17.56
CA VAL A 319 -10.55 13.03 -16.69
C VAL A 319 -11.90 13.43 -17.25
N GLY A 320 -11.98 14.54 -18.00
CA GLY A 320 -13.25 15.11 -18.47
C GLY A 320 -14.10 14.17 -19.33
N PRO A 321 -13.51 13.37 -20.25
CA PRO A 321 -14.26 12.39 -21.04
C PRO A 321 -14.61 11.10 -20.27
N GLN A 322 -14.04 10.86 -19.08
CA GLN A 322 -14.21 9.61 -18.36
C GLN A 322 -15.58 9.55 -17.69
N LYS A 323 -16.27 8.42 -17.84
CA LYS A 323 -17.45 8.09 -17.04
C LYS A 323 -17.02 7.12 -15.94
N HIS A 324 -16.96 7.61 -14.72
CA HIS A 324 -16.63 6.81 -13.54
C HIS A 324 -17.87 6.02 -13.11
N ILE A 325 -18.00 4.80 -13.61
CA ILE A 325 -19.09 3.89 -13.22
C ILE A 325 -18.60 2.94 -12.12
N ALA A 326 -17.52 2.19 -12.39
CA ALA A 326 -16.92 1.29 -11.38
C ALA A 326 -16.18 2.04 -10.26
N THR A 327 -15.82 3.30 -10.52
CA THR A 327 -15.07 4.18 -9.60
C THR A 327 -15.90 5.41 -9.24
N GLU A 328 -17.23 5.32 -9.29
CA GLU A 328 -18.11 6.48 -9.07
C GLU A 328 -17.97 7.10 -7.66
N LEU A 329 -17.47 6.31 -6.70
CA LEU A 329 -17.20 6.71 -5.32
C LEU A 329 -15.70 6.86 -5.01
N CYS A 330 -14.87 6.85 -6.06
CA CYS A 330 -13.46 7.25 -6.00
C CYS A 330 -13.38 8.65 -5.39
N ASP A 331 -12.38 8.91 -4.54
CA ASP A 331 -12.22 10.18 -3.82
C ASP A 331 -13.31 10.55 -2.81
N PHE A 332 -14.23 9.62 -2.54
CA PHE A 332 -15.30 9.82 -1.58
C PHE A 332 -15.27 8.80 -0.45
N LEU A 333 -15.22 7.50 -0.76
CA LEU A 333 -15.24 6.44 0.26
C LEU A 333 -13.92 6.37 1.04
N ASP A 334 -14.03 6.21 2.35
CA ASP A 334 -12.93 5.70 3.16
C ASP A 334 -12.80 4.19 2.94
N PRO A 335 -11.68 3.68 2.38
CA PRO A 335 -11.51 2.26 2.13
C PRO A 335 -11.44 1.42 3.42
N LEU A 336 -11.31 2.05 4.59
CA LEU A 336 -11.24 1.39 5.90
C LEU A 336 -12.56 1.46 6.68
N ASP A 337 -13.60 2.13 6.18
CA ASP A 337 -14.92 2.23 6.82
C ASP A 337 -15.94 1.27 6.17
N LEU A 338 -16.19 0.14 6.84
CA LEU A 338 -17.16 -0.86 6.40
C LEU A 338 -18.61 -0.32 6.43
N ASP A 339 -18.96 0.48 7.43
CA ASP A 339 -20.32 1.03 7.55
C ASP A 339 -20.59 2.02 6.42
N GLU A 340 -19.57 2.80 6.02
CA GLU A 340 -19.66 3.64 4.83
C GLU A 340 -19.85 2.82 3.56
N TYR A 341 -19.06 1.77 3.37
CA TYR A 341 -19.23 0.88 2.22
C TYR A 341 -20.64 0.28 2.15
N LEU A 342 -21.19 -0.16 3.28
CA LEU A 342 -22.56 -0.68 3.37
C LEU A 342 -23.64 0.38 3.07
N ARG A 343 -23.45 1.63 3.51
CA ARG A 343 -24.36 2.75 3.19
C ARG A 343 -24.42 3.06 1.69
N HIS A 344 -23.38 2.68 0.96
CA HIS A 344 -23.27 2.86 -0.49
C HIS A 344 -23.47 1.54 -1.26
N ASP A 345 -24.47 0.75 -0.83
CA ASP A 345 -24.88 -0.50 -1.47
C ASP A 345 -23.80 -1.59 -1.55
N GLY A 346 -22.76 -1.48 -0.69
CA GLY A 346 -21.75 -2.50 -0.53
C GLY A 346 -22.37 -3.87 -0.23
N PHE A 347 -21.85 -4.90 -0.89
CA PHE A 347 -22.34 -6.29 -0.82
C PHE A 347 -23.79 -6.55 -1.23
N VAL A 348 -24.56 -5.56 -1.68
CA VAL A 348 -25.95 -5.78 -2.12
C VAL A 348 -26.03 -6.82 -3.23
N ALA A 349 -25.13 -6.74 -4.22
CA ALA A 349 -25.05 -7.72 -5.30
C ALA A 349 -24.68 -9.13 -4.79
N LEU A 350 -23.72 -9.22 -3.85
CA LEU A 350 -23.33 -10.50 -3.25
C LEU A 350 -24.50 -11.12 -2.48
N LYS A 351 -25.21 -10.33 -1.69
CA LYS A 351 -26.38 -10.78 -0.94
C LYS A 351 -27.47 -11.31 -1.87
N LYS A 352 -27.77 -10.58 -2.95
CA LYS A 352 -28.71 -11.05 -3.98
C LYS A 352 -28.28 -12.40 -4.58
N CYS A 353 -27.00 -12.57 -4.88
CA CYS A 353 -26.48 -13.84 -5.39
C CYS A 353 -26.58 -15.00 -4.38
N LEU A 354 -26.41 -14.72 -3.09
CA LEU A 354 -26.46 -15.76 -2.05
C LEU A 354 -27.88 -16.11 -1.61
N ASP A 355 -28.76 -15.12 -1.51
CA ASP A 355 -30.08 -15.26 -0.89
C ASP A 355 -31.21 -15.46 -1.91
N GLU A 356 -31.07 -14.91 -3.13
CA GLU A 356 -32.19 -14.77 -4.07
C GLU A 356 -32.01 -15.56 -5.37
N LEU A 357 -30.78 -15.71 -5.87
CA LEU A 357 -30.51 -16.29 -7.19
C LEU A 357 -29.96 -17.71 -7.11
N LYS A 358 -30.35 -18.56 -8.06
CA LYS A 358 -29.69 -19.85 -8.31
C LYS A 358 -28.44 -19.65 -9.16
N ALA A 359 -27.54 -20.63 -9.10
CA ALA A 359 -26.28 -20.62 -9.87
C ALA A 359 -26.49 -20.33 -11.37
N ASP A 360 -27.48 -20.95 -12.00
CA ASP A 360 -27.78 -20.74 -13.42
C ASP A 360 -28.25 -19.32 -13.73
N GLU A 361 -29.06 -18.72 -12.84
CA GLU A 361 -29.55 -17.35 -12.98
C GLU A 361 -28.40 -16.33 -12.83
N ILE A 362 -27.46 -16.59 -11.92
CA ILE A 362 -26.24 -15.78 -11.77
C ILE A 362 -25.40 -15.87 -13.05
N ILE A 363 -25.19 -17.08 -13.58
CA ILE A 363 -24.42 -17.29 -14.80
C ILE A 363 -25.07 -16.56 -15.99
N ASP A 364 -26.39 -16.63 -16.12
CA ASP A 364 -27.13 -15.99 -17.20
C ASP A 364 -27.13 -14.46 -17.08
N GLU A 365 -27.22 -13.92 -15.86
CA GLU A 365 -27.05 -12.47 -15.61
C GLU A 365 -25.66 -12.00 -16.03
N ILE A 366 -24.60 -12.72 -15.64
CA ILE A 366 -23.22 -12.40 -16.03
C ILE A 366 -23.04 -12.49 -17.55
N LYS A 367 -23.58 -13.51 -18.21
CA LYS A 367 -23.53 -13.61 -19.69
C LYS A 367 -24.29 -12.47 -20.36
N THR A 368 -25.47 -12.12 -19.85
CA THR A 368 -26.33 -11.05 -20.39
C THR A 368 -25.69 -9.68 -20.22
N SER A 369 -24.96 -9.47 -19.11
CA SER A 369 -24.24 -8.22 -18.85
C SER A 369 -23.20 -7.89 -19.92
N GLY A 370 -22.73 -8.90 -20.68
CA GLY A 370 -21.67 -8.74 -21.68
C GLY A 370 -20.31 -8.38 -21.08
N LEU A 371 -20.14 -8.50 -19.75
CA LEU A 371 -18.86 -8.30 -19.08
C LEU A 371 -17.84 -9.28 -19.62
N ARG A 372 -16.81 -8.76 -20.30
CA ARG A 372 -15.65 -9.54 -20.72
C ARG A 372 -14.51 -9.28 -19.75
N GLY A 373 -14.06 -10.33 -19.06
CA GLY A 373 -12.90 -10.24 -18.19
C GLY A 373 -11.68 -9.77 -18.98
N ARG A 374 -10.97 -8.75 -18.47
CA ARG A 374 -9.67 -8.32 -19.04
C ARG A 374 -8.47 -9.07 -18.45
N GLY A 375 -8.72 -10.03 -17.55
CA GLY A 375 -7.71 -10.82 -16.84
C GLY A 375 -7.43 -12.20 -17.46
N GLY A 376 -7.50 -12.34 -18.79
CA GLY A 376 -7.06 -13.56 -19.47
C GLY A 376 -8.02 -14.76 -19.45
N GLY A 377 -9.24 -14.62 -18.95
CA GLY A 377 -10.29 -15.65 -18.97
C GLY A 377 -11.55 -15.17 -19.70
N GLY A 378 -11.44 -14.85 -20.98
CA GLY A 378 -12.55 -14.38 -21.82
C GLY A 378 -12.46 -14.86 -23.25
#